data_AF-A0A7S1DVK4-F1
#
_entry.id   AF-A0A7S1DVK4-F1
#
_cell.length_a   1.000
_cell.length_b   1.000
_cell.length_c   1.000
_cell.angle_alpha   90.00
_cell.angle_beta   90.00
_cell.angle_gamma   90.00
#
_symmetry.space_group_name_H-M   'P 1'
#
loop_
_entity.id
_entity.type
_entity.pdbx_description
1 polymer ?
#
loop_
_entity_poly.entity_id
_entity_poly.type
_entity_poly.pdbx_seq_one_letter_code
_entity_poly.pdbx_strand_id
1 'polypeptide(L)'
;MASQPVDPLNSFSSPNFTYQNSKYSCMQNAYHAHVFFGYCAVFAGLGAFGTRLLPLRFRPLHTWCGRIYIISLIWCMGTSVVMHNQGLPAAVLIQFVYVLIGLSMAWFAISMHSSRVNARVMSNLQERIKAKGIAEGGLEQMVVDEKERMAAARPLWERLFSLKTFHAILMFTSWINIAGRLGGCGWRGQMGKFTCHTFPAFKALNTSMGDFAMASLQDRVIDTRDPRYNRLPWSRRGVGAWSAQLSVGPVAGGALVAFLWCYFTSSRFVTRGAYEFDGTMVSADVGRAPS
;
A
#
# COMPACT_ATOMS: atom_id res chain seq x y z
N MET A 1 -0.12 -56.69 -1.76
CA MET A 1 -0.77 -55.56 -1.07
C MET A 1 -1.45 -54.70 -2.11
N ALA A 2 -2.78 -54.63 -2.11
CA ALA A 2 -3.50 -53.74 -3.02
C ALA A 2 -3.15 -52.29 -2.66
N SER A 3 -2.74 -51.49 -3.65
CA SER A 3 -2.54 -50.05 -3.48
C SER A 3 -3.88 -49.45 -3.05
N GLN A 4 -3.98 -48.99 -1.80
CA GLN A 4 -5.14 -48.21 -1.41
C GLN A 4 -5.25 -46.99 -2.34
N PRO A 5 -6.46 -46.62 -2.77
CA PRO A 5 -6.65 -45.44 -3.59
C PRO A 5 -6.01 -44.25 -2.86
N VAL A 6 -5.12 -43.54 -3.55
CA VAL A 6 -4.49 -42.34 -3.03
C VAL A 6 -5.61 -41.35 -2.76
N ASP A 7 -5.96 -41.15 -1.49
CA ASP A 7 -6.90 -40.12 -1.10
C ASP A 7 -6.27 -38.76 -1.46
N PRO A 8 -6.83 -38.04 -2.45
CA PRO A 8 -6.29 -36.73 -2.86
C PRO A 8 -6.39 -35.70 -1.72
N LEU A 9 -7.11 -36.00 -0.64
CA LEU A 9 -7.23 -35.19 0.57
C LEU A 9 -6.36 -35.67 1.74
N ASN A 10 -5.46 -36.64 1.51
CA ASN A 10 -4.55 -37.11 2.54
C ASN A 10 -3.58 -36.00 2.96
N SER A 11 -3.90 -35.38 4.09
CA SER A 11 -3.16 -34.25 4.63
C SER A 11 -1.83 -34.65 5.27
N PHE A 12 -1.63 -35.93 5.56
CA PHE A 12 -0.38 -36.43 6.14
C PHE A 12 0.74 -36.58 5.11
N SER A 13 0.39 -36.84 3.85
CA SER A 13 1.34 -37.11 2.76
C SER A 13 1.39 -36.04 1.67
N SER A 14 0.50 -35.05 1.69
CA SER A 14 0.52 -33.94 0.73
C SER A 14 1.38 -32.75 1.23
N PRO A 15 2.39 -32.29 0.47
CA PRO A 15 3.12 -31.06 0.80
C PRO A 15 2.33 -29.78 0.45
N ASN A 16 1.25 -29.90 -0.32
CA ASN A 16 0.57 -28.78 -0.97
C ASN A 16 -0.62 -28.23 -0.18
N PHE A 17 -1.16 -28.98 0.78
CA PHE A 17 -2.27 -28.52 1.62
C PHE A 17 -2.30 -29.25 2.96
N THR A 18 -2.92 -28.67 3.97
CA THR A 18 -3.27 -29.32 5.23
C THR A 18 -4.78 -29.16 5.44
N TYR A 19 -5.48 -30.28 5.57
CA TYR A 19 -6.93 -30.38 5.76
C TYR A 19 -7.22 -31.13 7.07
N GLN A 20 -7.95 -30.50 7.98
CA GLN A 20 -8.27 -31.05 9.29
C GLN A 20 -9.72 -30.74 9.62
N ASN A 21 -10.49 -31.73 10.09
CA ASN A 21 -11.90 -31.55 10.48
C ASN A 21 -12.73 -30.86 9.40
N SER A 22 -12.57 -31.31 8.16
CA SER A 22 -13.21 -30.75 6.97
C SER A 22 -12.88 -29.29 6.63
N LYS A 23 -11.76 -28.77 7.14
CA LYS A 23 -11.32 -27.37 6.96
C LYS A 23 -9.88 -27.31 6.45
N TYR A 24 -9.63 -26.41 5.51
CA TYR A 24 -8.26 -26.09 5.09
C TYR A 24 -7.56 -25.25 6.16
N SER A 25 -6.41 -25.73 6.61
CA SER A 25 -5.49 -24.99 7.51
C SER A 25 -4.31 -24.39 6.75
N CYS A 26 -3.88 -25.04 5.67
CA CYS A 26 -2.84 -24.53 4.79
C CYS A 26 -3.12 -24.94 3.34
N MET A 27 -2.79 -24.07 2.38
CA MET A 27 -2.79 -24.35 0.95
C MET A 27 -1.63 -23.62 0.26
N GLN A 28 -0.75 -24.34 -0.41
CA GLN A 28 0.40 -23.79 -1.13
C GLN A 28 -0.03 -22.84 -2.26
N ASN A 29 -1.12 -23.15 -2.96
CA ASN A 29 -1.66 -22.25 -3.98
C ASN A 29 -2.13 -20.91 -3.38
N ALA A 30 -2.65 -20.90 -2.15
CA ALA A 30 -2.98 -19.65 -1.46
C ALA A 30 -1.70 -18.83 -1.17
N TYR A 31 -0.61 -19.49 -0.81
CA TYR A 31 0.69 -18.82 -0.64
C TYR A 31 1.19 -18.19 -1.97
N HIS A 32 1.13 -18.90 -3.09
CA HIS A 32 1.51 -18.34 -4.39
C HIS A 32 0.63 -17.15 -4.79
N ALA A 33 -0.69 -17.27 -4.58
CA ALA A 33 -1.61 -16.16 -4.80
C ALA A 33 -1.30 -14.97 -3.89
N HIS A 34 -1.01 -15.21 -2.61
CA HIS A 34 -0.62 -14.18 -1.65
C HIS A 34 0.61 -13.40 -2.13
N VAL A 35 1.67 -14.11 -2.54
CA VAL A 35 2.89 -13.49 -3.07
C VAL A 35 2.57 -12.70 -4.35
N PHE A 36 1.84 -13.30 -5.29
CA PHE A 36 1.44 -12.63 -6.54
C PHE A 36 0.70 -11.30 -6.27
N PHE A 37 -0.33 -11.32 -5.43
CA PHE A 37 -1.08 -10.11 -5.09
C PHE A 37 -0.24 -9.10 -4.31
N GLY A 38 0.71 -9.56 -3.49
CA GLY A 38 1.72 -8.69 -2.88
C GLY A 38 2.50 -7.90 -3.93
N TYR A 39 2.98 -8.57 -4.99
CA TYR A 39 3.69 -7.90 -6.09
C TYR A 39 2.78 -6.96 -6.87
N CYS A 40 1.54 -7.36 -7.17
CA CYS A 40 0.56 -6.47 -7.79
C CYS A 40 0.35 -5.19 -6.96
N ALA A 41 0.24 -5.30 -5.64
CA ALA A 41 0.14 -4.14 -4.76
C ALA A 41 1.39 -3.25 -4.85
N VAL A 42 2.59 -3.81 -4.82
CA VAL A 42 3.82 -3.01 -4.95
C VAL A 42 3.86 -2.24 -6.27
N PHE A 43 3.61 -2.91 -7.40
CA PHE A 43 3.64 -2.27 -8.71
C PHE A 43 2.50 -1.26 -8.90
N ALA A 44 1.29 -1.57 -8.42
CA ALA A 44 0.17 -0.64 -8.46
C ALA A 44 0.44 0.61 -7.62
N GLY A 45 1.08 0.47 -6.45
CA GLY A 45 1.50 1.61 -5.64
C GLY A 45 2.58 2.46 -6.31
N LEU A 46 3.58 1.83 -6.94
CA LEU A 46 4.57 2.54 -7.77
C LEU A 46 3.90 3.28 -8.92
N GLY A 47 2.96 2.65 -9.62
CA GLY A 47 2.15 3.29 -10.65
C GLY A 47 1.34 4.47 -10.11
N ALA A 48 0.74 4.35 -8.93
CA ALA A 48 0.02 5.44 -8.29
C ALA A 48 0.95 6.61 -7.94
N PHE A 49 2.17 6.38 -7.47
CA PHE A 49 3.15 7.45 -7.25
C PHE A 49 3.66 8.05 -8.56
N GLY A 50 4.02 7.22 -9.54
CA GLY A 50 4.53 7.66 -10.84
C GLY A 50 3.51 8.48 -11.63
N THR A 51 2.23 8.10 -11.60
CA THR A 51 1.15 8.85 -12.25
C THR A 51 0.93 10.25 -11.69
N ARG A 52 1.43 10.54 -10.48
CA ARG A 52 1.44 11.92 -9.94
C ARG A 52 2.48 12.82 -10.60
N LEU A 53 3.50 12.24 -11.22
CA LEU A 53 4.49 12.96 -12.02
C LEU A 53 3.92 13.39 -13.38
N LEU A 54 2.84 12.74 -13.82
CA LEU A 54 2.23 12.98 -15.12
C LEU A 54 1.23 14.14 -15.10
N PRO A 55 0.95 14.76 -16.26
CA PRO A 55 -0.08 15.80 -16.39
C PRO A 55 -1.46 15.35 -15.92
N LEU A 56 -2.32 16.31 -15.60
CA LEU A 56 -3.61 16.08 -14.93
C LEU A 56 -4.60 15.21 -15.74
N ARG A 57 -4.45 15.15 -17.07
CA ARG A 57 -5.18 14.20 -17.93
C ARG A 57 -5.02 12.73 -17.52
N PHE A 58 -3.92 12.37 -16.85
CA PHE A 58 -3.67 11.01 -16.36
C PHE A 58 -4.19 10.76 -14.94
N ARG A 59 -4.96 11.68 -14.34
CA ARG A 59 -5.63 11.45 -13.04
C ARG A 59 -6.49 10.18 -12.98
N PRO A 60 -7.21 9.76 -14.04
CA PRO A 60 -7.94 8.49 -14.00
C PRO A 60 -7.01 7.30 -13.77
N LEU A 61 -5.81 7.31 -14.37
CA LEU A 61 -4.82 6.25 -14.21
C LEU A 61 -4.32 6.17 -12.74
N HIS A 62 -4.07 7.30 -12.09
CA HIS A 62 -3.75 7.32 -10.65
C HIS A 62 -4.85 6.66 -9.80
N THR A 63 -6.11 6.99 -10.09
CA THR A 63 -7.26 6.40 -9.39
C THR A 63 -7.36 4.89 -9.62
N TRP A 64 -7.14 4.43 -10.85
CA TRP A 64 -7.13 3.00 -11.18
C TRP A 64 -5.98 2.25 -10.50
N CYS A 65 -4.75 2.79 -10.53
CA CYS A 65 -3.63 2.23 -9.79
C CYS A 65 -3.92 2.14 -8.28
N GLY A 66 -4.54 3.18 -7.69
CA GLY A 66 -4.97 3.16 -6.30
C GLY A 66 -6.03 2.09 -6.02
N ARG A 67 -6.99 1.87 -6.92
CA ARG A 67 -8.00 0.79 -6.79
C ARG A 67 -7.36 -0.59 -6.87
N ILE A 68 -6.50 -0.82 -7.85
CA ILE A 68 -5.77 -2.09 -8.02
C ILE A 68 -4.94 -2.37 -6.76
N TYR A 69 -4.26 -1.35 -6.22
CA TYR A 69 -3.51 -1.45 -4.97
C TYR A 69 -4.38 -1.98 -3.81
N ILE A 70 -5.56 -1.37 -3.57
CA ILE A 70 -6.47 -1.79 -2.50
C ILE A 70 -7.04 -3.19 -2.76
N ILE A 71 -7.45 -3.48 -3.99
CA ILE A 71 -7.99 -4.81 -4.36
C ILE A 71 -6.93 -5.89 -4.14
N SER A 72 -5.70 -5.67 -4.61
CA SER A 72 -4.58 -6.59 -4.41
C SER A 72 -4.28 -6.79 -2.92
N LEU A 73 -4.36 -5.73 -2.11
CA LEU A 73 -4.23 -5.85 -0.65
C LEU A 73 -5.31 -6.72 -0.02
N ILE A 74 -6.58 -6.56 -0.42
CA ILE A 74 -7.69 -7.38 0.08
C ILE A 74 -7.47 -8.86 -0.27
N TRP A 75 -7.09 -9.16 -1.52
CA TRP A 75 -6.79 -10.53 -1.94
C TRP A 75 -5.57 -11.10 -1.23
N CYS A 76 -4.54 -10.31 -1.02
CA CYS A 76 -3.36 -10.67 -0.25
C CYS A 76 -3.73 -11.03 1.20
N MET A 77 -4.59 -10.22 1.85
CA MET A 77 -5.11 -10.53 3.19
C MET A 77 -5.97 -11.80 3.19
N GLY A 78 -6.90 -11.96 2.24
CA GLY A 78 -7.78 -13.13 2.17
C GLY A 78 -7.00 -14.43 1.98
N THR A 79 -6.03 -14.45 1.07
CA THR A 79 -5.14 -15.61 0.84
C THR A 79 -4.23 -15.89 2.05
N SER A 80 -3.89 -14.88 2.84
CA SER A 80 -3.06 -15.06 4.04
C SER A 80 -3.71 -15.90 5.13
N VAL A 81 -5.05 -15.91 5.20
CA VAL A 81 -5.84 -16.69 6.17
C VAL A 81 -5.69 -18.20 5.92
N VAL A 82 -5.37 -18.60 4.69
CA VAL A 82 -5.34 -20.02 4.26
C VAL A 82 -3.91 -20.55 4.14
N MET A 83 -2.89 -19.80 4.58
CA MET A 83 -1.47 -20.21 4.54
C MET A 83 -0.84 -20.33 5.93
N HIS A 84 -1.64 -20.62 6.96
CA HIS A 84 -1.17 -20.70 8.35
C HIS A 84 -0.46 -22.01 8.65
N ASN A 85 0.86 -21.95 8.54
CA ASN A 85 1.76 -23.02 8.95
C ASN A 85 2.21 -22.86 10.42
N GLN A 86 2.72 -21.66 10.78
CA GLN A 86 3.32 -21.38 12.09
C GLN A 86 2.71 -20.14 12.77
N GLY A 87 1.53 -19.71 12.32
CA GLY A 87 0.95 -18.41 12.68
C GLY A 87 1.71 -17.22 12.06
N LEU A 88 1.32 -16.00 12.44
CA LEU A 88 1.99 -14.75 12.02
C LEU A 88 2.80 -14.19 13.19
N PRO A 89 4.01 -13.65 12.97
CA PRO A 89 4.74 -12.99 14.05
C PRO A 89 3.92 -11.83 14.60
N ALA A 90 3.85 -11.68 15.93
CA ALA A 90 3.05 -10.63 16.58
C ALA A 90 3.38 -9.22 16.06
N ALA A 91 4.66 -8.95 15.76
CA ALA A 91 5.10 -7.69 15.14
C ALA A 91 4.39 -7.39 13.81
N VAL A 92 4.10 -8.44 13.02
CA VAL A 92 3.39 -8.33 11.75
C VAL A 92 1.91 -8.04 11.96
N LEU A 93 1.28 -8.68 12.95
CA LEU A 93 -0.11 -8.40 13.30
C LEU A 93 -0.31 -6.96 13.76
N ILE A 94 0.59 -6.45 14.60
CA ILE A 94 0.59 -5.04 15.03
C ILE A 94 0.71 -4.13 13.79
N GLN A 95 1.63 -4.43 12.88
CA GLN A 95 1.78 -3.64 11.65
C GLN A 95 0.52 -3.66 10.78
N PHE A 96 -0.19 -4.79 10.69
CA PHE A 96 -1.46 -4.86 9.96
C PHE A 96 -2.51 -3.93 10.56
N VAL A 97 -2.64 -3.90 11.89
CA VAL A 97 -3.56 -2.97 12.57
C VAL A 97 -3.22 -1.52 12.21
N TYR A 98 -1.94 -1.13 12.30
CA TYR A 98 -1.50 0.21 11.91
C TYR A 98 -1.82 0.54 10.45
N VAL A 99 -1.58 -0.39 9.53
CA VAL A 99 -1.89 -0.19 8.10
C VAL A 99 -3.39 -0.06 7.87
N LEU A 100 -4.23 -0.87 8.51
CA LEU A 100 -5.69 -0.78 8.37
C LEU A 100 -6.23 0.57 8.88
N ILE A 101 -5.76 1.01 10.05
CA ILE A 101 -6.12 2.33 10.60
C ILE A 101 -5.65 3.43 9.65
N GLY A 102 -4.39 3.37 9.20
CA GLY A 102 -3.81 4.34 8.27
C GLY A 102 -4.56 4.42 6.95
N LEU A 103 -4.95 3.30 6.36
CA LEU A 103 -5.73 3.26 5.11
C LEU A 103 -7.14 3.84 5.31
N SER A 104 -7.77 3.56 6.45
CA SER A 104 -9.09 4.12 6.80
C SER A 104 -9.03 5.65 6.93
N MET A 105 -8.01 6.15 7.64
CA MET A 105 -7.76 7.58 7.76
C MET A 105 -7.42 8.23 6.41
N ALA A 106 -6.62 7.55 5.57
CA ALA A 106 -6.25 8.03 4.25
C ALA A 106 -7.49 8.17 3.35
N TRP A 107 -8.41 7.20 3.39
CA TRP A 107 -9.66 7.24 2.64
C TRP A 107 -10.56 8.39 3.12
N PHE A 108 -10.72 8.56 4.44
CA PHE A 108 -11.51 9.66 4.98
C PHE A 108 -10.94 11.03 4.59
N ALA A 109 -9.61 11.19 4.70
CA ALA A 109 -8.92 12.42 4.34
C ALA A 109 -9.12 12.81 2.88
N ILE A 110 -8.98 11.86 1.93
CA ILE A 110 -9.16 12.15 0.50
C ILE A 110 -10.62 12.40 0.13
N SER A 111 -11.56 11.68 0.74
CA SER A 111 -13.00 11.89 0.53
C SER A 111 -13.42 13.29 0.97
N MET A 112 -13.03 13.70 2.18
CA MET A 112 -13.29 15.04 2.70
C MET A 112 -12.61 16.13 1.85
N HIS A 113 -11.36 15.92 1.44
CA HIS A 113 -10.66 16.84 0.55
C HIS A 113 -11.38 17.01 -0.79
N SER A 114 -11.76 15.90 -1.43
CA SER A 114 -12.43 15.89 -2.72
C SER A 114 -13.77 16.61 -2.67
N SER A 115 -14.58 16.33 -1.62
CA SER A 115 -15.86 17.02 -1.41
C SER A 115 -15.69 18.54 -1.25
N ARG A 116 -14.76 18.98 -0.40
CA ARG A 116 -14.46 20.41 -0.21
C ARG A 116 -13.97 21.10 -1.49
N VAL A 117 -13.13 20.43 -2.27
CA VAL A 117 -12.63 20.98 -3.55
C VAL A 117 -13.77 21.07 -4.56
N ASN A 118 -14.58 20.03 -4.72
CA ASN A 118 -15.70 20.04 -5.65
C ASN A 118 -16.73 21.12 -5.30
N ALA A 119 -17.08 21.29 -4.01
CA ALA A 119 -18.00 22.33 -3.57
C ALA A 119 -17.50 23.74 -3.94
N ARG A 120 -16.21 24.02 -3.70
CA ARG A 120 -15.60 25.31 -4.06
C ARG A 120 -15.52 25.54 -5.57
N VAL A 121 -15.13 24.50 -6.32
CA VAL A 121 -15.07 24.56 -7.80
C VAL A 121 -16.45 24.88 -8.36
N MET A 122 -17.51 24.20 -7.88
CA MET A 122 -18.87 24.45 -8.34
C MET A 122 -19.35 25.86 -7.99
N SER A 123 -19.04 26.37 -6.79
CA SER A 123 -19.36 27.76 -6.41
C SER A 123 -18.70 28.77 -7.36
N ASN A 124 -17.39 28.63 -7.59
CA ASN A 124 -16.64 29.53 -8.48
C ASN A 124 -17.13 29.46 -9.93
N LEU A 125 -17.49 28.26 -10.41
CA LEU A 125 -18.01 28.08 -11.76
C LEU A 125 -19.41 28.65 -11.92
N GLN A 126 -20.27 28.54 -10.92
CA GLN A 126 -21.61 29.15 -10.98
C GLN A 126 -21.52 30.67 -11.15
N GLU A 127 -20.60 31.33 -10.45
CA GLU A 127 -20.35 32.77 -10.62
C GLU A 127 -19.84 33.10 -12.04
N ARG A 128 -18.89 32.31 -12.56
CA ARG A 128 -18.34 32.51 -13.91
C ARG A 128 -19.37 32.27 -15.01
N ILE A 129 -20.18 31.22 -14.88
CA ILE A 129 -21.23 30.88 -15.85
C ILE A 129 -22.31 31.96 -15.87
N LYS A 130 -22.70 32.49 -14.69
CA LYS A 130 -23.63 33.63 -14.62
C LYS A 130 -23.07 34.88 -15.31
N ALA A 131 -21.76 35.10 -15.24
CA ALA A 131 -21.13 36.29 -15.81
C ALA A 131 -20.80 36.18 -17.31
N LYS A 132 -20.36 35.01 -17.78
CA LYS A 132 -19.78 34.83 -19.14
C LYS A 132 -20.42 33.70 -19.97
N GLY A 133 -21.39 32.98 -19.41
CA GLY A 133 -21.94 31.78 -20.05
C GLY A 133 -20.99 30.56 -19.97
N ILE A 134 -21.33 29.51 -20.71
CA ILE A 134 -20.54 28.27 -20.80
C ILE A 134 -19.53 28.40 -21.95
N ALA A 135 -18.26 28.10 -21.69
CA ALA A 135 -17.19 28.18 -22.68
C ALA A 135 -17.23 27.02 -23.70
N GLU A 136 -16.53 27.17 -24.84
CA GLU A 136 -16.52 26.21 -25.96
C GLU A 136 -16.03 24.79 -25.61
N GLY A 137 -15.35 24.60 -24.48
CA GLY A 137 -14.92 23.27 -23.99
C GLY A 137 -15.97 22.51 -23.16
N GLY A 138 -17.14 23.10 -22.92
CA GLY A 138 -18.19 22.52 -22.08
C GLY A 138 -17.87 22.54 -20.58
N LEU A 139 -18.86 22.12 -19.77
CA LEU A 139 -18.78 22.20 -18.30
C LEU A 139 -17.65 21.33 -17.71
N GLU A 140 -17.38 20.17 -18.29
CA GLU A 140 -16.36 19.24 -17.76
C GLU A 140 -14.96 19.84 -17.87
N GLN A 141 -14.61 20.45 -19.00
CA GLN A 141 -13.33 21.10 -19.19
C GLN A 141 -13.18 22.29 -18.22
N MET A 142 -14.23 23.10 -18.05
CA MET A 142 -14.23 24.20 -17.07
C MET A 142 -13.98 23.72 -15.63
N VAL A 143 -14.53 22.56 -15.24
CA VAL A 143 -14.27 21.93 -13.93
C VAL A 143 -12.81 21.50 -13.80
N VAL A 144 -12.21 20.95 -14.85
CA VAL A 144 -10.80 20.56 -14.85
C VAL A 144 -9.94 21.80 -14.70
N ASP A 145 -10.13 22.82 -15.53
CA ASP A 145 -9.34 24.05 -15.57
C ASP A 145 -9.40 24.80 -14.23
N GLU A 146 -10.58 24.92 -13.63
CA GLU A 146 -10.74 25.58 -12.34
C GLU A 146 -10.05 24.78 -11.21
N LYS A 147 -10.07 23.44 -11.27
CA LYS A 147 -9.29 22.60 -10.34
C LYS A 147 -7.79 22.79 -10.52
N GLU A 148 -7.31 23.00 -11.74
CA GLU A 148 -5.89 23.28 -12.00
C GLU A 148 -5.51 24.65 -11.44
N ARG A 149 -6.31 25.68 -11.72
CA ARG A 149 -6.13 27.04 -11.23
C ARG A 149 -6.09 27.08 -9.70
N MET A 150 -7.06 26.46 -9.04
CA MET A 150 -7.12 26.36 -7.58
C MET A 150 -5.94 25.57 -7.00
N ALA A 151 -5.38 24.59 -7.73
CA ALA A 151 -4.21 23.86 -7.27
C ALA A 151 -2.93 24.70 -7.43
N ALA A 152 -2.80 25.43 -8.53
CA ALA A 152 -1.67 26.30 -8.82
C ALA A 152 -1.58 27.47 -7.83
N ALA A 153 -2.72 28.08 -7.48
CA ALA A 153 -2.79 29.25 -6.61
C ALA A 153 -2.43 29.00 -5.12
N ARG A 154 -2.33 27.74 -4.67
CA ARG A 154 -2.06 27.44 -3.26
C ARG A 154 -0.58 27.64 -2.89
N PRO A 155 -0.28 28.36 -1.80
CA PRO A 155 1.08 28.48 -1.28
C PRO A 155 1.59 27.13 -0.76
N LEU A 156 2.92 27.04 -0.60
CA LEU A 156 3.61 25.82 -0.17
C LEU A 156 3.02 25.24 1.12
N TRP A 157 2.79 26.08 2.13
CA TRP A 157 2.30 25.65 3.44
C TRP A 157 0.90 25.06 3.40
N GLU A 158 -0.01 25.64 2.61
CA GLU A 158 -1.35 25.07 2.40
C GLU A 158 -1.32 23.74 1.66
N ARG A 159 -0.33 23.52 0.78
CA ARG A 159 -0.14 22.23 0.11
C ARG A 159 0.37 21.19 1.10
N LEU A 160 1.38 21.55 1.90
CA LEU A 160 2.00 20.71 2.91
C LEU A 160 1.00 20.25 3.97
N PHE A 161 0.28 21.20 4.59
CA PHE A 161 -0.71 20.93 5.63
C PHE A 161 -2.10 20.69 5.05
N SER A 162 -2.17 19.96 3.93
CA SER A 162 -3.45 19.56 3.32
C SER A 162 -3.83 18.12 3.65
N LEU A 163 -5.14 17.86 3.69
CA LEU A 163 -5.69 16.50 3.75
C LEU A 163 -5.19 15.60 2.61
N LYS A 164 -4.89 16.18 1.45
CA LYS A 164 -4.34 15.45 0.29
C LYS A 164 -2.92 14.98 0.57
N THR A 165 -2.10 15.82 1.18
CA THR A 165 -0.73 15.46 1.59
C THR A 165 -0.76 14.44 2.72
N PHE A 166 -1.64 14.62 3.70
CA PHE A 166 -1.86 13.63 4.75
C PHE A 166 -2.24 12.25 4.17
N HIS A 167 -3.19 12.20 3.24
CA HIS A 167 -3.52 10.98 2.49
C HIS A 167 -2.28 10.38 1.80
N ALA A 168 -1.49 11.19 1.10
CA ALA A 168 -0.30 10.71 0.39
C ALA A 168 0.74 10.09 1.35
N ILE A 169 0.98 10.71 2.52
CA ILE A 169 1.89 10.20 3.56
C ILE A 169 1.41 8.84 4.07
N LEU A 170 0.12 8.70 4.35
CA LEU A 170 -0.46 7.44 4.83
C LEU A 170 -0.42 6.34 3.76
N MET A 171 -0.72 6.66 2.50
CA MET A 171 -0.61 5.73 1.38
C MET A 171 0.84 5.28 1.15
N PHE A 172 1.81 6.21 1.25
CA PHE A 172 3.23 5.89 1.17
C PHE A 172 3.68 4.99 2.31
N THR A 173 3.26 5.30 3.54
CA THR A 173 3.53 4.50 4.74
C THR A 173 3.03 3.07 4.60
N SER A 174 1.81 2.91 4.09
CA SER A 174 1.23 1.60 3.78
C SER A 174 2.04 0.87 2.71
N TRP A 175 2.35 1.54 1.61
CA TRP A 175 3.04 0.94 0.47
C TRP A 175 4.46 0.48 0.82
N ILE A 176 5.28 1.31 1.47
CA ILE A 176 6.68 0.97 1.76
C ILE A 176 6.80 -0.21 2.71
N ASN A 177 5.83 -0.38 3.63
CA ASN A 177 5.76 -1.52 4.54
C ASN A 177 5.51 -2.85 3.80
N ILE A 178 4.79 -2.81 2.68
CA ILE A 178 4.58 -3.99 1.81
C ILE A 178 5.81 -4.22 0.93
N ALA A 179 6.30 -3.14 0.28
CA ALA A 179 7.43 -3.21 -0.63
C ALA A 179 8.71 -3.74 0.04
N GLY A 180 9.01 -3.27 1.27
CA GLY A 180 10.17 -3.73 2.02
C GLY A 180 10.15 -5.23 2.34
N ARG A 181 8.96 -5.83 2.51
CA ARG A 181 8.80 -7.26 2.81
C ARG A 181 9.02 -8.15 1.59
N LEU A 182 8.65 -7.69 0.40
CA LEU A 182 8.87 -8.43 -0.85
C LEU A 182 10.31 -8.26 -1.36
N GLY A 183 10.91 -7.08 -1.17
CA GLY A 183 12.27 -6.80 -1.62
C GLY A 183 13.35 -7.65 -0.92
N GLY A 184 13.16 -8.00 0.36
CA GLY A 184 14.15 -8.74 1.14
C GLY A 184 14.25 -10.24 0.84
N CYS A 185 13.24 -10.83 0.20
CA CYS A 185 13.13 -12.29 0.08
C CYS A 185 13.36 -12.82 -1.35
N GLY A 186 13.33 -11.95 -2.37
CA GLY A 186 13.50 -12.29 -3.78
C GLY A 186 12.36 -13.18 -4.36
N TRP A 187 11.91 -12.89 -5.58
CA TRP A 187 10.82 -13.63 -6.23
C TRP A 187 11.07 -15.15 -6.29
N ARG A 188 12.26 -15.55 -6.76
CA ARG A 188 12.67 -16.97 -6.84
C ARG A 188 12.80 -17.63 -5.46
N GLY A 189 13.18 -16.86 -4.43
CA GLY A 189 13.36 -17.37 -3.07
C GLY A 189 12.03 -17.70 -2.39
N GLN A 190 10.99 -16.89 -2.67
CA GLN A 190 9.66 -17.06 -2.07
C GLN A 190 8.84 -18.16 -2.77
N MET A 191 8.77 -18.16 -4.10
CA MET A 191 7.89 -19.07 -4.83
C MET A 191 8.31 -20.56 -4.80
N GLY A 192 9.57 -20.87 -4.49
CA GLY A 192 10.09 -22.24 -4.63
C GLY A 192 10.15 -23.08 -3.36
N LYS A 193 9.84 -22.53 -2.18
CA LYS A 193 10.20 -23.17 -0.89
C LYS A 193 9.06 -23.32 0.11
N PHE A 194 7.83 -22.98 -0.25
CA PHE A 194 6.70 -23.10 0.68
C PHE A 194 6.16 -24.53 0.73
N THR A 195 6.06 -25.09 1.93
CA THR A 195 5.48 -26.41 2.16
C THR A 195 4.50 -26.33 3.32
N CYS A 196 3.30 -26.88 3.16
CA CYS A 196 2.33 -26.97 4.24
C CYS A 196 2.75 -28.03 5.27
N HIS A 197 2.63 -27.71 6.56
CA HIS A 197 2.80 -28.68 7.66
C HIS A 197 1.57 -28.72 8.56
N THR A 198 1.58 -29.60 9.56
CA THR A 198 0.45 -29.85 10.45
C THR A 198 0.89 -29.50 11.87
N PHE A 199 0.81 -28.22 12.24
CA PHE A 199 1.21 -27.80 13.59
C PHE A 199 0.53 -28.70 14.65
N PRO A 200 1.29 -29.30 15.59
CA PRO A 200 2.65 -28.93 15.98
C PRO A 200 3.79 -29.72 15.32
N ALA A 201 3.57 -30.50 14.25
CA ALA A 201 4.61 -31.34 13.63
C ALA A 201 4.76 -31.15 12.10
N PHE A 202 5.97 -31.39 11.60
CA PHE A 202 6.25 -31.56 10.18
C PHE A 202 5.60 -32.85 9.66
N LYS A 203 5.22 -32.84 8.38
CA LYS A 203 4.70 -34.02 7.68
C LYS A 203 5.81 -35.04 7.47
N ALA A 204 5.47 -36.33 7.44
CA ALA A 204 6.44 -37.41 7.22
C ALA A 204 6.85 -37.49 5.74
N LEU A 205 7.51 -36.45 5.26
CA LEU A 205 7.88 -36.26 3.86
C LEU A 205 9.26 -35.63 3.78
N ASN A 206 9.94 -35.85 2.66
CA ASN A 206 11.13 -35.08 2.33
C ASN A 206 10.71 -33.72 1.78
N THR A 207 11.15 -32.65 2.44
CA THR A 207 10.77 -31.26 2.12
C THR A 207 12.01 -30.36 2.07
N SER A 208 11.84 -29.13 1.59
CA SER A 208 12.92 -28.14 1.61
C SER A 208 13.42 -27.78 3.02
N MET A 209 12.66 -28.12 4.07
CA MET A 209 13.02 -27.89 5.47
C MET A 209 13.77 -29.06 6.10
N GLY A 210 13.79 -30.23 5.44
CA GLY A 210 14.42 -31.44 5.95
C GLY A 210 13.75 -32.72 5.44
N ASP A 211 14.45 -33.83 5.59
CA ASP A 211 13.90 -35.17 5.34
C ASP A 211 13.25 -35.72 6.61
N PHE A 212 11.92 -35.75 6.60
CA PHE A 212 11.11 -36.24 7.71
C PHE A 212 10.41 -37.56 7.37
N ALA A 213 10.71 -38.18 6.22
CA ALA A 213 10.00 -39.37 5.76
C ALA A 213 10.08 -40.54 6.76
N MET A 214 11.21 -40.66 7.45
CA MET A 214 11.49 -41.72 8.43
C MET A 214 11.67 -41.19 9.87
N ALA A 215 11.43 -39.90 10.09
CA ALA A 215 11.63 -39.27 11.39
C ALA A 215 10.51 -39.65 12.38
N SER A 216 10.87 -39.84 13.65
CA SER A 216 9.90 -40.09 14.71
C SER A 216 8.94 -38.89 14.87
N LEU A 217 7.83 -39.05 15.59
CA LEU A 217 6.94 -37.91 15.85
C LEU A 217 7.67 -36.82 16.66
N GLN A 218 8.51 -37.23 17.61
CA GLN A 218 9.31 -36.35 18.46
C GLN A 218 10.29 -35.52 17.63
N ASP A 219 10.96 -36.13 16.64
CA ASP A 219 11.91 -35.43 15.75
C ASP A 219 11.21 -34.51 14.75
N ARG A 220 9.90 -34.67 14.57
CA ARG A 220 9.09 -33.85 13.66
C ARG A 220 8.39 -32.70 14.37
N VAL A 221 8.47 -32.59 15.69
CA VAL A 221 7.84 -31.48 16.42
C VAL A 221 8.49 -30.15 16.00
N ILE A 222 7.65 -29.18 15.65
CA ILE A 222 8.08 -27.83 15.29
C ILE A 222 8.45 -27.11 16.57
N ASP A 223 9.62 -26.48 16.59
CA ASP A 223 10.06 -25.69 17.72
C ASP A 223 9.02 -24.62 18.09
N THR A 224 8.62 -24.59 19.36
CA THR A 224 7.68 -23.58 19.89
C THR A 224 8.28 -22.18 19.95
N ARG A 225 9.61 -22.07 19.83
CA ARG A 225 10.36 -20.82 19.72
C ARG A 225 11.33 -20.93 18.57
N ASP A 226 11.44 -19.88 17.78
CA ASP A 226 12.47 -19.83 16.73
C ASP A 226 13.86 -20.04 17.38
N PRO A 227 14.59 -21.13 17.06
CA PRO A 227 15.90 -21.40 17.64
C PRO A 227 16.93 -20.32 17.29
N ARG A 228 16.63 -19.50 16.27
CA ARG A 228 17.44 -18.37 15.83
C ARG A 228 16.78 -17.03 16.14
N TYR A 229 15.90 -16.97 17.15
CA TYR A 229 15.18 -15.75 17.53
C TYR A 229 16.11 -14.53 17.67
N ASN A 230 17.30 -14.71 18.26
CA ASN A 230 18.30 -13.64 18.47
C ASN A 230 18.82 -12.97 17.18
N ARG A 231 18.61 -13.58 16.00
CA ARG A 231 18.98 -13.00 14.70
C ARG A 231 17.87 -12.09 14.13
N LEU A 232 16.66 -12.17 14.67
CA LEU A 232 15.52 -11.41 14.18
C LEU A 232 15.64 -9.95 14.62
N PRO A 233 15.27 -8.98 13.77
CA PRO A 233 15.46 -7.58 14.08
C PRO A 233 14.64 -7.10 15.30
N TRP A 234 13.49 -7.72 15.57
CA TRP A 234 12.67 -7.43 16.76
C TRP A 234 13.17 -8.09 18.04
N SER A 235 14.12 -9.05 17.98
CA SER A 235 14.61 -9.73 19.19
C SER A 235 15.43 -8.80 20.08
N ARG A 236 16.18 -7.86 19.49
CA ARG A 236 17.09 -6.96 20.23
C ARG A 236 16.38 -5.76 20.86
N ARG A 237 15.34 -5.24 20.20
CA ARG A 237 14.63 -4.02 20.62
C ARG A 237 13.25 -4.31 21.24
N GLY A 238 12.80 -5.56 21.17
CA GLY A 238 11.44 -5.95 21.48
C GLY A 238 10.48 -5.70 20.31
N VAL A 239 9.39 -6.46 20.31
CA VAL A 239 8.35 -6.42 19.27
C VAL A 239 7.73 -5.03 19.15
N GLY A 240 7.41 -4.38 20.28
CA GLY A 240 6.78 -3.06 20.29
C GLY A 240 7.65 -1.98 19.67
N ALA A 241 8.92 -1.87 20.08
CA ALA A 241 9.83 -0.86 19.54
C ALA A 241 10.12 -1.09 18.05
N TRP A 242 10.26 -2.35 17.63
CA TRP A 242 10.42 -2.69 16.21
C TRP A 242 9.20 -2.29 15.38
N SER A 243 7.98 -2.60 15.84
CA SER A 243 6.73 -2.20 15.18
C SER A 243 6.55 -0.68 15.14
N ALA A 244 6.94 0.03 16.21
CA ALA A 244 6.94 1.50 16.23
C ALA A 244 7.90 2.07 15.19
N GLN A 245 9.12 1.53 15.09
CA GLN A 245 10.11 1.96 14.10
C GLN A 245 9.60 1.75 12.65
N LEU A 246 8.95 0.60 12.38
CA LEU A 246 8.34 0.30 11.08
C LEU A 246 7.09 1.15 10.77
N SER A 247 6.55 1.85 11.76
CA SER A 247 5.43 2.78 11.56
C SER A 247 5.90 4.22 11.43
N VAL A 248 6.70 4.70 12.39
CA VAL A 248 7.18 6.09 12.44
C VAL A 248 8.17 6.40 11.32
N GLY A 249 9.09 5.49 11.02
CA GLY A 249 10.10 5.70 9.98
C GLY A 249 9.47 5.97 8.61
N PRO A 250 8.57 5.08 8.12
CA PRO A 250 7.79 5.31 6.91
C PRO A 250 6.95 6.59 6.89
N VAL A 251 6.33 6.98 8.01
CA VAL A 251 5.59 8.26 8.09
C VAL A 251 6.53 9.45 7.91
N ALA A 252 7.68 9.45 8.60
CA ALA A 252 8.68 10.50 8.45
C ALA A 252 9.25 10.55 7.02
N GLY A 253 9.54 9.40 6.42
CA GLY A 253 9.97 9.30 5.03
C GLY A 253 8.91 9.82 4.06
N GLY A 254 7.64 9.47 4.26
CA GLY A 254 6.53 9.97 3.47
C GLY A 254 6.35 11.48 3.60
N ALA A 255 6.51 12.03 4.81
CA ALA A 255 6.45 13.47 5.07
C ALA A 255 7.58 14.22 4.34
N LEU A 256 8.80 13.68 4.35
CA LEU A 256 9.93 14.22 3.59
C LEU A 256 9.66 14.21 2.08
N VAL A 257 9.19 13.08 1.54
CA VAL A 257 8.83 12.97 0.11
C VAL A 257 7.74 13.97 -0.25
N ALA A 258 6.71 14.10 0.59
CA ALA A 258 5.65 15.09 0.39
C ALA A 258 6.17 16.52 0.44
N PHE A 259 7.08 16.83 1.36
CA PHE A 259 7.72 18.14 1.44
C PHE A 259 8.48 18.48 0.18
N LEU A 260 9.38 17.61 -0.26
CA LEU A 260 10.14 17.79 -1.49
C LEU A 260 9.21 17.96 -2.68
N TRP A 261 8.16 17.13 -2.76
CA TRP A 261 7.16 17.21 -3.82
C TRP A 261 6.43 18.56 -3.85
N CYS A 262 5.91 19.01 -2.71
CA CYS A 262 5.22 20.29 -2.59
C CYS A 262 6.16 21.45 -2.91
N TYR A 263 7.42 21.39 -2.47
CA TYR A 263 8.45 22.39 -2.75
C TYR A 263 8.70 22.52 -4.26
N PHE A 264 9.08 21.43 -4.94
CA PHE A 264 9.38 21.46 -6.37
C PHE A 264 8.17 21.77 -7.25
N THR A 265 6.98 21.36 -6.84
CA THR A 265 5.76 21.71 -7.59
C THR A 265 5.38 23.16 -7.37
N SER A 266 5.63 23.75 -6.20
CA SER A 266 5.32 25.17 -5.94
C SER A 266 6.23 26.11 -6.74
N SER A 267 7.52 25.82 -6.85
CA SER A 267 8.48 26.65 -7.59
C SER A 267 8.23 26.72 -9.10
N ARG A 268 7.67 25.64 -9.68
CA ARG A 268 7.27 25.59 -11.10
C ARG A 268 6.05 26.46 -11.45
N PHE A 269 5.18 26.76 -10.49
CA PHE A 269 4.01 27.61 -10.75
C PHE A 269 4.32 29.09 -10.60
N VAL A 270 5.25 29.47 -9.72
CA VAL A 270 5.73 30.86 -9.60
C VAL A 270 6.38 31.33 -10.91
N THR A 271 7.11 30.44 -11.59
CA THR A 271 7.76 30.75 -12.88
C THR A 271 6.79 30.80 -14.07
N ARG A 272 5.68 30.06 -14.03
CA ARG A 272 4.65 30.10 -15.10
C ARG A 272 3.59 31.17 -14.90
N GLY A 273 3.27 31.56 -13.65
CA GLY A 273 2.33 32.65 -13.39
C GLY A 273 2.84 34.05 -13.80
N ALA A 274 4.15 34.18 -14.09
CA ALA A 274 4.75 35.40 -14.62
C ALA A 274 4.63 35.54 -16.14
N TYR A 275 4.16 34.51 -16.85
CA TYR A 275 3.95 34.53 -18.30
C TYR A 275 2.49 34.15 -18.58
N GLU A 276 1.76 35.06 -19.20
CA GLU A 276 0.36 34.91 -19.66
C GLU A 276 -0.75 34.95 -18.60
N PHE A 277 -1.13 36.16 -18.22
CA PHE A 277 -2.55 36.48 -18.13
C PHE A 277 -2.79 37.85 -18.78
N ASP A 278 -3.31 37.83 -20.01
CA ASP A 278 -4.09 38.94 -20.61
C ASP A 278 -3.36 40.26 -20.93
N GLY A 279 -2.06 40.24 -21.25
CA GLY A 279 -1.31 41.47 -21.61
C GLY A 279 -1.26 42.52 -20.48
N THR A 280 -1.80 42.19 -19.31
CA THR A 280 -1.72 42.96 -18.08
C THR A 280 -0.80 42.19 -17.15
N MET A 281 0.41 42.70 -16.95
CA MET A 281 1.28 42.18 -15.90
C MET A 281 0.56 42.35 -14.56
N VAL A 282 -0.06 41.29 -14.06
CA VAL A 282 -0.35 41.19 -12.63
C VAL A 282 1.00 40.92 -11.98
N SER A 283 1.68 42.00 -11.58
CA SER A 283 2.84 41.92 -10.71
C SER A 283 2.46 41.02 -9.53
N ALA A 284 3.21 39.92 -9.37
CA ALA A 284 3.16 39.15 -8.15
C ALA A 284 3.81 39.98 -7.04
N ASP A 285 3.10 41.00 -6.55
CA ASP A 285 3.40 41.61 -5.26
C ASP A 285 3.07 40.56 -4.18
N VAL A 286 4.06 39.70 -3.96
CA VAL A 286 4.19 38.89 -2.77
C VAL A 286 4.22 39.87 -1.60
N GLY A 287 3.13 39.87 -0.84
CA GLY A 287 2.88 40.80 0.26
C GLY A 287 4.11 41.06 1.13
N ARG A 288 4.60 42.30 1.08
CA ARG A 288 5.16 42.93 2.28
C ARG A 288 3.98 43.25 3.19
N ALA A 289 3.95 42.62 4.35
CA ALA A 289 3.09 43.05 5.44
C ALA A 289 3.42 44.52 5.78
N PRO A 290 2.40 45.39 6.00
CA PRO A 290 2.65 46.72 6.50
C PRO A 290 3.19 46.63 7.93
N SER A 291 4.31 47.30 8.18
CA SER A 291 4.85 47.63 9.50
C SER A 291 4.01 48.72 10.16
#